data_AF-A0A522VF09-F1
#
_entry.id   AF-A0A522VF09-F1
#
_cell.length_a   1.000
_cell.length_b   1.000
_cell.length_c   1.000
_cell.angle_alpha   90.00
_cell.angle_beta   90.00
_cell.angle_gamma   90.00
#
_symmetry.space_group_name_H-M   'P 1'
#
loop_
_entity.id
_entity.type
_entity.pdbx_description
1 polymer ?
#
loop_
_entity_poly.entity_id
_entity_poly.type
_entity_poly.pdbx_seq_one_letter_code
_entity_poly.pdbx_strand_id
1 'polypeptide(L)'
;MEKDMANIFISHRSENAAATERLARDLRRAGHEVVFQPWHKNLGDQLVAHVNTGLTGNSYLLLSYGAHDPEPWVNHSWQAALMRQLEYHEIHFIPLLLAGEPAPELLTELRYIDLTQDWDAALKELLWKIR
;
A
#
# COMPACT_ATOMS: atom_id res chain seq x y z
N MET A 1 21.50 1.75 -16.27
CA MET A 1 21.12 1.10 -15.00
C MET A 1 19.74 0.55 -15.24
N GLU A 2 19.61 -0.77 -15.40
CA GLU A 2 18.30 -1.42 -15.36
C GLU A 2 17.67 -1.08 -14.02
N LYS A 3 16.42 -0.62 -14.07
CA LYS A 3 15.64 -0.33 -12.87
C LYS A 3 14.89 -1.63 -12.59
N ASP A 4 15.22 -2.30 -11.50
CA ASP A 4 14.61 -3.60 -11.19
C ASP A 4 13.08 -3.47 -11.15
N MET A 5 12.42 -4.34 -11.90
CA MET A 5 10.97 -4.37 -12.00
C MET A 5 10.40 -4.88 -10.67
N ALA A 6 9.49 -4.11 -10.10
CA ALA A 6 8.84 -4.45 -8.82
C ALA A 6 7.41 -4.91 -9.05
N ASN A 7 6.95 -5.83 -8.21
CA ASN A 7 5.57 -6.33 -8.19
C ASN A 7 4.79 -5.55 -7.12
N ILE A 8 3.82 -4.74 -7.51
CA ILE A 8 3.15 -3.82 -6.60
C ILE A 8 1.68 -4.19 -6.50
N PHE A 9 1.22 -4.48 -5.29
CA PHE A 9 -0.20 -4.61 -4.99
C PHE A 9 -0.69 -3.36 -4.25
N ILE A 10 -1.69 -2.68 -4.81
CA ILE A 10 -2.34 -1.52 -4.19
C ILE A 10 -3.71 -1.92 -3.69
N SER A 11 -3.79 -2.03 -2.38
CA SER A 11 -5.05 -2.19 -1.68
C SER A 11 -5.59 -0.77 -1.45
N HIS A 12 -6.80 -0.45 -1.92
CA HIS A 12 -7.41 0.89 -1.74
C HIS A 12 -8.87 0.88 -1.28
N ARG A 13 -9.33 2.00 -0.70
CA ARG A 13 -10.77 2.26 -0.53
C ARG A 13 -11.43 2.61 -1.86
N SER A 14 -12.70 2.26 -2.02
CA SER A 14 -13.47 2.61 -3.21
C SER A 14 -13.52 4.12 -3.47
N GLU A 15 -13.56 4.94 -2.41
CA GLU A 15 -13.49 6.42 -2.51
C GLU A 15 -12.16 6.94 -3.07
N ASN A 16 -11.08 6.16 -2.94
CA ASN A 16 -9.75 6.48 -3.43
C ASN A 16 -9.47 5.92 -4.83
N ALA A 17 -10.45 5.28 -5.48
CA ALA A 17 -10.25 4.57 -6.74
C ALA A 17 -9.59 5.44 -7.82
N ALA A 18 -10.05 6.67 -8.02
CA ALA A 18 -9.48 7.56 -9.03
C ALA A 18 -8.00 7.90 -8.77
N ALA A 19 -7.63 8.12 -7.51
CA ALA A 19 -6.25 8.38 -7.11
C ALA A 19 -5.40 7.10 -7.23
N THR A 20 -5.92 5.95 -6.82
CA THR A 20 -5.26 4.66 -6.99
C THR A 20 -4.99 4.32 -8.45
N GLU A 21 -5.96 4.57 -9.33
CA GLU A 21 -5.77 4.38 -10.77
C GLU A 21 -4.70 5.31 -11.34
N ARG A 22 -4.65 6.58 -10.89
CA ARG A 22 -3.59 7.51 -11.26
C ARG A 22 -2.22 6.97 -10.83
N LEU A 23 -2.09 6.55 -9.58
CA LEU A 23 -0.86 6.00 -9.05
C LEU A 23 -0.42 4.74 -9.81
N ALA A 24 -1.35 3.83 -10.08
CA ALA A 24 -1.07 2.62 -10.84
C ALA A 24 -0.56 2.93 -12.25
N ARG A 25 -1.12 3.94 -12.93
CA ARG A 25 -0.61 4.40 -14.23
C ARG A 25 0.82 4.93 -14.13
N ASP A 26 1.10 5.75 -13.12
CA ASP A 26 2.41 6.38 -12.96
C ASP A 26 3.50 5.35 -12.59
N LEU A 27 3.18 4.37 -11.73
CA LEU A 27 4.07 3.26 -11.40
C LEU A 27 4.34 2.33 -12.59
N ARG A 28 3.31 2.02 -13.39
CA ARG A 28 3.48 1.23 -14.64
C ARG A 28 4.36 1.96 -15.66
N ARG A 29 4.18 3.28 -15.81
CA ARG A 29 5.06 4.11 -16.67
C ARG A 29 6.51 4.10 -16.20
N ALA A 30 6.75 3.90 -14.92
CA ALA A 30 8.07 3.78 -14.34
C ALA A 30 8.69 2.38 -14.44
N GLY A 31 7.99 1.41 -15.05
CA GLY A 31 8.48 0.06 -15.34
C GLY A 31 8.07 -1.02 -14.34
N HIS A 32 7.11 -0.76 -13.45
CA HIS A 32 6.68 -1.72 -12.43
C HIS A 32 5.40 -2.48 -12.85
N GLU A 33 5.24 -3.71 -12.38
CA GLU A 33 3.97 -4.44 -12.47
C GLU A 33 3.06 -4.01 -11.33
N VAL A 34 1.81 -3.66 -11.65
CA VAL A 34 0.86 -3.13 -10.65
C VAL A 34 -0.47 -3.82 -10.76
N VAL A 35 -0.93 -4.39 -9.64
CA VAL A 35 -2.28 -4.89 -9.41
C VAL A 35 -2.92 -4.02 -8.34
N PHE A 36 -4.20 -3.66 -8.48
CA PHE A 36 -4.92 -2.91 -7.45
C PHE A 36 -6.36 -3.40 -7.30
N GLN A 37 -6.87 -3.36 -6.07
CA GLN A 37 -8.23 -3.82 -5.75
C GLN A 37 -8.87 -3.02 -4.59
N PRO A 38 -10.20 -2.85 -4.60
CA PRO A 38 -10.92 -2.21 -3.52
C PRO A 38 -10.99 -3.09 -2.26
N TRP A 39 -10.92 -2.47 -1.08
CA TRP A 39 -11.06 -3.12 0.22
C TRP A 39 -12.48 -3.59 0.49
N HIS A 40 -12.57 -4.67 1.28
CA HIS A 40 -13.83 -5.15 1.85
C HIS A 40 -13.78 -5.07 3.38
N LYS A 41 -14.86 -5.48 4.05
CA LYS A 41 -15.03 -5.35 5.51
C LYS A 41 -13.91 -5.98 6.35
N ASN A 42 -13.20 -6.99 5.81
CA ASN A 42 -12.15 -7.76 6.51
C ASN A 42 -10.76 -7.52 5.89
N LEU A 43 -10.34 -6.25 5.82
CA LEU A 43 -9.08 -5.86 5.17
C LEU A 43 -7.87 -6.65 5.69
N GLY A 44 -7.74 -6.85 7.00
CA GLY A 44 -6.62 -7.56 7.60
C GLY A 44 -6.46 -8.98 7.04
N ASP A 45 -7.54 -9.73 6.98
CA ASP A 45 -7.55 -11.09 6.42
C ASP A 45 -7.26 -11.08 4.92
N GLN A 46 -7.75 -10.07 4.19
CA GLN A 46 -7.47 -9.92 2.76
C GLN A 46 -5.99 -9.64 2.48
N LEU A 47 -5.35 -8.79 3.28
CA LEU A 47 -3.92 -8.51 3.17
C LEU A 47 -3.08 -9.74 3.45
N VAL A 48 -3.39 -10.47 4.54
CA VAL A 48 -2.71 -11.73 4.89
C VAL A 48 -2.91 -12.77 3.79
N ALA A 49 -4.13 -12.94 3.29
CA ALA A 49 -4.41 -13.85 2.19
C ALA A 49 -3.62 -13.49 0.92
N HIS A 50 -3.51 -12.19 0.60
CA HIS A 50 -2.80 -11.74 -0.60
C HIS A 50 -1.30 -12.04 -0.52
N VAL A 51 -0.68 -11.79 0.64
CA VAL A 51 0.70 -12.21 0.90
C VAL A 51 0.86 -13.72 0.71
N ASN A 52 -0.05 -14.51 1.31
CA ASN A 52 -0.01 -15.98 1.21
C ASN A 52 -0.23 -16.50 -0.22
N THR A 53 -0.94 -15.77 -1.09
CA THR A 53 -1.19 -16.18 -2.49
C THR A 53 -0.01 -15.98 -3.43
N GLY A 54 1.10 -15.40 -2.97
CA GLY A 54 2.36 -15.39 -3.74
C GLY A 54 2.77 -14.02 -4.27
N LEU A 55 2.70 -12.98 -3.45
CA LEU A 55 3.62 -11.85 -3.63
C LEU A 55 5.05 -12.41 -3.46
N THR A 56 5.77 -12.58 -4.57
CA THR A 56 7.13 -13.14 -4.60
C THR A 56 8.10 -12.16 -5.26
N GLY A 57 9.37 -12.22 -4.89
CA GLY A 57 10.40 -11.30 -5.41
C GLY A 57 10.27 -9.91 -4.79
N ASN A 58 10.70 -8.86 -5.52
CA ASN A 58 10.65 -7.47 -5.03
C ASN A 58 9.21 -6.93 -5.00
N SER A 59 8.47 -7.33 -3.97
CA SER A 59 7.02 -7.11 -3.85
C SER A 59 6.69 -6.01 -2.84
N TYR A 60 5.82 -5.10 -3.25
CA TYR A 60 5.37 -3.99 -2.40
C TYR A 60 3.87 -4.05 -2.18
N LEU A 61 3.48 -3.93 -0.92
CA LEU A 61 2.09 -3.78 -0.51
C LEU A 61 1.82 -2.31 -0.19
N LEU A 62 1.11 -1.64 -1.10
CA LEU A 62 0.69 -0.25 -0.96
C LEU A 62 -0.72 -0.18 -0.41
N LEU A 63 -0.90 0.58 0.66
CA LEU A 63 -2.17 0.69 1.36
C LEU A 63 -2.68 2.12 1.29
N SER A 64 -3.77 2.36 0.58
CA SER A 64 -4.42 3.66 0.50
C SER A 64 -5.58 3.82 1.50
N TYR A 65 -5.43 4.69 2.48
CA TYR A 65 -6.48 5.04 3.43
C TYR A 65 -7.06 6.46 3.18
N GLY A 66 -8.20 6.75 3.81
CA GLY A 66 -8.93 8.03 3.76
C GLY A 66 -9.68 8.28 5.08
N ALA A 67 -10.16 9.51 5.29
CA ALA A 67 -10.75 9.93 6.56
C ALA A 67 -12.05 9.18 6.92
N HIS A 68 -12.26 8.97 8.22
CA HIS A 68 -13.42 8.30 8.84
C HIS A 68 -13.48 6.77 8.66
N ASP A 69 -12.71 6.03 9.45
CA ASP A 69 -13.13 4.67 9.78
C ASP A 69 -12.64 4.22 11.18
N PRO A 70 -13.53 4.13 12.18
CA PRO A 70 -13.17 3.73 13.54
C PRO A 70 -13.00 2.21 13.71
N GLU A 71 -13.41 1.35 12.77
CA GLU A 71 -13.67 -0.07 13.10
C GLU A 71 -12.90 -1.17 12.32
N PRO A 72 -12.43 -1.04 11.06
CA PRO A 72 -11.79 -2.19 10.38
C PRO A 72 -10.37 -2.51 10.87
N TRP A 73 -9.70 -1.54 11.48
CA TRP A 73 -8.27 -1.60 11.81
C TRP A 73 -7.97 -2.07 13.24
N VAL A 74 -8.97 -2.02 14.11
CA VAL A 74 -8.78 -2.03 15.58
C VAL A 74 -8.48 -3.43 16.13
N ASN A 75 -8.69 -4.49 15.35
CA ASN A 75 -8.30 -5.82 15.80
C ASN A 75 -6.80 -6.06 15.52
N HIS A 76 -5.94 -5.78 16.49
CA HIS A 76 -4.49 -5.95 16.41
C HIS A 76 -4.00 -7.37 16.03
N SER A 77 -4.89 -8.38 16.06
CA SER A 77 -4.58 -9.77 15.76
C SER A 77 -4.04 -9.99 14.33
N TRP A 78 -4.63 -9.32 13.33
CA TRP A 78 -4.18 -9.48 11.94
C TRP A 78 -2.87 -8.76 11.65
N GLN A 79 -2.55 -7.69 12.40
CA GLN A 79 -1.32 -6.91 12.22
C GLN A 79 -0.08 -7.74 12.54
N ALA A 80 -0.11 -8.44 13.68
CA ALA A 80 0.99 -9.31 14.09
C ALA A 80 1.15 -10.53 13.17
N ALA A 81 0.06 -10.99 12.55
CA ALA A 81 0.10 -12.01 11.51
C ALA A 81 0.70 -11.44 10.22
N LEU A 82 0.22 -10.28 9.76
CA LEU A 82 0.73 -9.62 8.55
C LEU A 82 2.20 -9.29 8.68
N MET A 83 2.65 -8.67 9.79
CA MET A 83 4.06 -8.31 9.98
C MET A 83 4.97 -9.54 9.96
N ARG A 84 4.54 -10.66 10.56
CA ARG A 84 5.27 -11.94 10.43
C ARG A 84 5.32 -12.41 8.98
N GLN A 85 4.20 -12.37 8.27
CA GLN A 85 4.15 -12.78 6.87
C GLN A 85 5.04 -11.89 5.98
N LEU A 86 5.04 -10.57 6.20
CA LEU A 86 5.90 -9.62 5.49
C LEU A 86 7.39 -9.93 5.72
N GLU A 87 7.77 -10.28 6.96
CA GLU A 87 9.13 -10.69 7.31
C GLU A 87 9.52 -12.02 6.64
N TYR A 88 8.64 -13.03 6.66
CA TYR A 88 8.92 -14.33 6.05
C TYR A 88 8.96 -14.31 4.51
N HIS A 89 8.13 -13.48 3.89
CA HIS A 89 7.97 -13.44 2.43
C HIS A 89 8.82 -12.34 1.75
N GLU A 90 9.65 -11.61 2.50
CA GLU A 90 10.46 -10.48 2.01
C GLU A 90 9.62 -9.41 1.29
N ILE A 91 8.43 -9.10 1.81
CA ILE A 91 7.51 -8.13 1.22
C ILE A 91 7.62 -6.79 1.96
N HIS A 92 7.72 -5.70 1.21
CA HIS A 92 7.79 -4.36 1.75
C HIS A 92 6.39 -3.72 1.85
N PHE A 93 5.98 -3.36 3.05
CA PHE A 93 4.73 -2.63 3.28
C PHE A 93 4.97 -1.12 3.31
N ILE A 94 4.25 -0.36 2.47
CA ILE A 94 4.34 1.11 2.42
C ILE A 94 2.92 1.69 2.50
N PRO A 95 2.53 2.28 3.64
CA PRO A 95 1.26 2.98 3.74
C PRO A 95 1.28 4.28 2.90
N LEU A 96 0.16 4.56 2.23
CA LEU A 96 -0.04 5.74 1.39
C LEU A 96 -1.30 6.50 1.80
N LEU A 97 -1.21 7.83 1.85
CA LEU A 97 -2.37 8.69 1.89
C LEU A 97 -2.66 9.20 0.47
N LEU A 98 -3.78 8.76 -0.12
CA LEU A 98 -4.16 9.14 -1.50
C LEU A 98 -5.29 10.16 -1.55
N ALA A 99 -6.12 10.24 -0.51
CA ALA A 99 -7.14 11.26 -0.31
C ALA A 99 -7.56 11.31 1.16
N GLY A 100 -8.11 12.44 1.60
CA GLY A 100 -8.60 12.60 2.96
C GLY A 100 -7.54 13.06 3.97
N GLU A 101 -7.84 12.87 5.25
CA GLU A 101 -7.01 13.29 6.38
C GLU A 101 -6.02 12.19 6.84
N PRO A 102 -4.97 12.55 7.61
CA PRO A 102 -3.98 11.61 8.12
C PRO A 102 -4.60 10.43 8.86
N ALA A 103 -3.93 9.30 8.81
CA ALA A 103 -4.39 8.06 9.41
C ALA A 103 -4.52 8.14 10.95
N PRO A 104 -5.20 7.16 11.56
CA PRO A 104 -5.12 6.94 13.01
C PRO A 104 -3.67 6.90 13.48
N GLU A 105 -3.41 7.34 14.73
CA GLU A 105 -2.07 7.44 15.35
C GLU A 105 -1.13 6.27 15.02
N LEU A 106 -1.68 5.05 14.97
CA LEU A 106 -0.98 3.81 14.62
C LEU A 106 -0.19 3.82 13.30
N LEU A 107 -0.69 4.46 12.23
CA LEU A 107 0.03 4.50 10.96
C LEU A 107 1.08 5.63 10.91
N THR A 108 0.99 6.60 11.82
CA THR A 108 2.03 7.63 12.00
C THR A 108 3.36 6.98 12.40
N GLU A 109 3.31 5.90 13.19
CA GLU A 109 4.51 5.14 13.59
C GLU A 109 5.17 4.40 12.43
N LEU A 110 4.38 4.01 11.40
CA LEU A 110 4.87 3.23 10.26
C LEU A 110 5.50 4.08 9.14
N ARG A 111 5.55 5.42 9.28
CA ARG A 111 6.02 6.37 8.24
C ARG A 111 5.39 6.14 6.87
N TYR A 112 4.25 6.78 6.63
CA TYR A 112 3.53 6.74 5.35
C TYR A 112 4.02 7.80 4.35
N ILE A 113 3.68 7.62 3.07
CA ILE A 113 3.87 8.65 2.03
C ILE A 113 2.54 9.36 1.79
N ASP A 114 2.56 10.69 1.82
CA ASP A 114 1.39 11.52 1.55
C ASP A 114 1.39 12.05 0.10
N LEU A 115 0.46 11.55 -0.71
CA LEU A 115 0.28 11.98 -2.10
C LEU A 115 -0.75 13.12 -2.24
N THR A 116 -1.38 13.56 -1.14
CA THR A 116 -2.43 14.59 -1.17
C THR A 116 -1.90 16.01 -1.25
N GLN A 117 -0.68 16.24 -0.77
CA GLN A 117 -0.04 17.56 -0.73
C GLN A 117 0.70 17.88 -2.03
N ASP A 118 1.68 17.05 -2.39
CA ASP A 118 2.47 17.17 -3.61
C ASP A 118 2.66 15.79 -4.24
N TRP A 119 1.83 15.50 -5.24
CA TRP A 119 1.83 14.21 -5.92
C TRP A 119 3.18 13.86 -6.56
N ASP A 120 3.82 14.83 -7.22
CA ASP A 120 5.03 14.57 -8.00
C ASP A 120 6.24 14.36 -7.08
N ALA A 121 6.31 15.11 -5.97
CA ALA A 121 7.33 14.89 -4.95
C ALA A 121 7.15 13.54 -4.26
N ALA A 122 5.91 13.22 -3.85
CA ALA A 122 5.59 11.96 -3.17
C ALA A 122 5.79 10.73 -4.08
N LEU A 123 5.44 10.84 -5.37
CA LEU A 123 5.71 9.79 -6.35
C LEU A 123 7.22 9.56 -6.53
N LYS A 124 8.03 10.62 -6.55
CA LYS A 124 9.50 10.47 -6.61
C LYS A 124 10.05 9.79 -5.36
N GLU A 125 9.52 10.13 -4.18
CA GLU A 125 9.89 9.45 -2.93
C GLU A 125 9.53 7.96 -3.01
N LEU A 126 8.30 7.64 -3.43
CA LEU A 126 7.84 6.27 -3.57
C LEU A 126 8.75 5.50 -4.53
N LEU A 127 9.02 6.04 -5.73
CA LEU A 127 9.92 5.47 -6.75
C LEU A 127 11.38 5.31 -6.29
N TRP A 128 11.79 6.02 -5.25
CA TRP A 128 13.09 5.85 -4.62
C TRP A 128 13.09 4.70 -3.61
N LYS A 129 11.98 4.48 -2.89
CA LYS A 129 11.82 3.34 -1.96
C LYS A 129 11.59 2.01 -2.66
N ILE A 130 10.98 2.00 -3.85
CA ILE A 130 10.64 0.77 -4.61
C ILE A 130 11.73 0.33 -5.59
N ARG A 131 12.98 0.30 -5.14
CA ARG A 131 14.15 -0.04 -5.95
C ARG A 131 14.80 -1.32 -5.46
#